data_AF-A0A958UKB2-F1
#
_entry.id   AF-A0A958UKB2-F1
#
_cell.length_a   1.000
_cell.length_b   1.000
_cell.length_c   1.000
_cell.angle_alpha   90.00
_cell.angle_beta   90.00
_cell.angle_gamma   90.00
#
_symmetry.space_group_name_H-M   'P 1'
#
loop_
_entity.id
_entity.type
_entity.pdbx_description
1 polymer ?
#
loop_
_entity_poly.entity_id
_entity_poly.type
_entity_poly.pdbx_seq_one_letter_code
_entity_poly.pdbx_strand_id
1 'polypeptide(L)'
;WHKGVIGIVASRLTETYYRPTLVFTKSGEKLAASARSVKGFDVYNALESCAEHIEQFGGHMYAAGLTLFEKDFENFKSEFERVVSETIDPHLLTPEIKIDAEIDLKDITPKFFRILKQFAPFGPGNMTPTFMTQNLMDTGWGKCVGEDKTHLRIVVKQGNSNQFTGIGFSLSDKQEIACGGKPFKAAYCIDENEWQGNVSLQLRLKDLKSQ
;
A
#
# COMPACT_ATOMS: atom_id res chain seq x y z
N TRP A 1 -7.98 -2.55 -23.20
CA TRP A 1 -8.78 -2.14 -22.02
C TRP A 1 -9.58 -0.90 -22.37
N HIS A 2 -10.66 -0.58 -21.65
CA HIS A 2 -11.34 0.69 -21.90
C HIS A 2 -10.45 1.86 -21.42
N LYS A 3 -10.33 2.95 -22.19
CA LYS A 3 -9.49 4.11 -21.88
C LYS A 3 -9.82 4.72 -20.50
N GLY A 4 -11.08 4.65 -20.07
CA GLY A 4 -11.48 5.12 -18.75
C GLY A 4 -10.99 4.27 -17.56
N VAL A 5 -10.49 3.05 -17.81
CA VAL A 5 -10.14 2.08 -16.74
C VAL A 5 -8.62 1.96 -16.54
N ILE A 6 -7.81 2.25 -17.56
CA ILE A 6 -6.35 2.04 -17.52
C ILE A 6 -5.65 2.81 -16.37
N GLY A 7 -6.21 3.95 -15.93
CA GLY A 7 -5.67 4.69 -14.79
C GLY A 7 -5.82 3.96 -13.45
N ILE A 8 -6.94 3.26 -13.25
CA ILE A 8 -7.18 2.44 -12.04
C ILE A 8 -6.26 1.22 -12.05
N VAL A 9 -6.06 0.62 -13.22
CA VAL A 9 -5.15 -0.50 -13.41
C VAL A 9 -3.71 -0.09 -13.10
N ALA A 10 -3.26 1.04 -13.65
CA ALA A 10 -1.93 1.57 -13.39
C ALA A 10 -1.71 1.84 -11.90
N SER A 11 -2.71 2.38 -11.19
CA SER A 11 -2.64 2.59 -9.74
C SER A 11 -2.47 1.27 -8.98
N ARG A 12 -3.30 0.25 -9.28
CA ARG A 12 -3.19 -1.06 -8.61
C ARG A 12 -1.86 -1.76 -8.89
N LEU A 13 -1.37 -1.69 -10.12
CA LEU A 13 -0.05 -2.24 -10.47
C LEU A 13 1.08 -1.50 -9.73
N THR A 14 0.98 -0.17 -9.63
CA THR A 14 1.94 0.64 -8.86
C THR A 14 1.90 0.27 -7.39
N GLU A 15 0.73 0.03 -6.79
CA GLU A 15 0.59 -0.40 -5.41
C GLU A 15 1.17 -1.81 -5.18
N THR A 16 0.91 -2.74 -6.09
CA THR A 16 1.37 -4.14 -5.98
C THR A 16 2.88 -4.28 -6.19
N TYR A 17 3.43 -3.64 -7.23
CA TYR A 17 4.82 -3.80 -7.61
C TYR A 17 5.73 -2.70 -7.08
N TYR A 18 5.15 -1.60 -6.60
CA TYR A 18 5.86 -0.41 -6.13
C TYR A 18 6.91 0.08 -7.15
N ARG A 19 6.46 0.25 -8.40
CA ARG A 19 7.26 0.76 -9.52
C ARG A 19 6.46 1.79 -10.32
N PRO A 20 7.10 2.83 -10.90
CA PRO A 20 6.47 3.66 -11.91
C PRO A 20 5.87 2.77 -13.00
N THR A 21 4.58 2.95 -13.29
CA THR A 21 3.81 2.03 -14.13
C THR A 21 3.04 2.80 -15.18
N LEU A 22 3.14 2.34 -16.43
CA LEU A 22 2.33 2.80 -17.55
C LEU A 22 1.44 1.66 -18.04
N VAL A 23 0.16 1.93 -18.23
CA VAL A 23 -0.79 0.97 -18.84
C VAL A 23 -1.29 1.54 -20.16
N PHE A 24 -0.97 0.85 -21.25
CA PHE A 24 -1.36 1.23 -22.61
C PHE A 24 -2.67 0.56 -23.04
N THR A 25 -3.39 1.25 -23.91
CA THR A 25 -4.52 0.68 -24.64
C THR A 25 -4.64 1.33 -26.02
N LYS A 26 -5.19 0.59 -26.99
CA LYS A 26 -5.47 1.11 -28.33
C LYS A 26 -6.58 2.16 -28.29
N SER A 27 -6.37 3.27 -29.01
CA SER A 27 -7.30 4.39 -29.12
C SER A 27 -7.26 4.93 -30.56
N GLY A 28 -8.07 4.33 -31.44
CA GLY A 28 -7.99 4.58 -32.88
C GLY A 28 -6.68 4.04 -33.46
N GLU A 29 -5.94 4.90 -34.15
CA GLU A 29 -4.63 4.58 -34.77
C GLU A 29 -3.44 4.77 -33.82
N LYS A 30 -3.68 5.24 -32.59
CA LYS A 30 -2.65 5.50 -31.59
C LYS A 30 -2.81 4.60 -30.38
N LEU A 31 -1.76 4.50 -29.58
CA LEU A 31 -1.81 3.97 -28.23
C LEU A 31 -2.00 5.13 -27.25
N ALA A 32 -2.91 4.97 -26.30
CA ALA A 32 -3.09 5.88 -25.18
C ALA A 32 -2.68 5.17 -23.89
N ALA A 33 -1.97 5.86 -23.01
CA ALA A 33 -1.55 5.33 -21.72
C ALA A 33 -1.90 6.22 -20.55
N SER A 34 -2.05 5.59 -19.38
CA SER A 34 -2.02 6.28 -18.10
C SER A 34 -0.80 5.82 -17.31
N ALA A 35 -0.03 6.81 -16.85
CA ALA A 35 1.13 6.63 -16.00
C ALA A 35 0.77 6.89 -14.53
N ARG A 36 1.39 6.13 -13.65
CA ARG A 36 1.35 6.31 -12.19
C ARG A 36 2.76 6.14 -11.65
N SER A 37 3.08 6.88 -10.59
CA SER A 37 4.40 6.90 -9.99
C SER A 37 4.38 6.46 -8.54
N VAL A 38 5.53 6.04 -8.04
CA VAL A 38 5.78 5.87 -6.60
C VAL A 38 6.06 7.23 -5.95
N LYS A 39 5.89 7.30 -4.62
CA LYS A 39 6.18 8.52 -3.86
C LYS A 39 7.65 8.92 -4.07
N GLY A 40 7.90 10.21 -4.33
CA GLY A 40 9.25 10.73 -4.54
C GLY A 40 9.81 10.58 -5.95
N PHE A 41 9.15 9.85 -6.86
CA PHE A 41 9.58 9.77 -8.27
C PHE A 41 8.69 10.62 -9.19
N ASP A 42 9.30 11.50 -9.98
CA ASP A 42 8.60 12.36 -10.93
C ASP A 42 8.43 11.66 -12.29
N VAL A 43 7.24 11.09 -12.53
CA VAL A 43 6.95 10.41 -13.80
C VAL A 43 6.76 11.41 -14.95
N TYR A 44 6.45 12.67 -14.67
CA TYR A 44 6.33 13.68 -15.71
C TYR A 44 7.69 13.99 -16.33
N ASN A 45 8.72 14.20 -15.50
CA ASN A 45 10.09 14.44 -15.99
C ASN A 45 10.67 13.21 -16.72
N ALA A 46 10.32 12.00 -16.25
CA ALA A 46 10.70 10.77 -16.95
C ALA A 46 10.07 10.70 -18.36
N LEU A 47 8.81 11.11 -18.50
CA LEU A 47 8.13 11.20 -19.80
C LEU A 47 8.69 12.32 -20.69
N GLU A 48 9.03 13.46 -20.11
CA GLU A 48 9.67 14.58 -20.83
C GLU A 48 11.01 14.14 -21.45
N SER A 49 11.78 13.32 -20.73
CA SER A 49 13.02 12.73 -21.24
C SER A 49 12.80 11.75 -22.40
N CYS A 50 11.56 11.24 -22.56
CA CYS A 50 11.17 10.32 -23.64
C CYS A 50 10.35 11.01 -24.74
N ALA A 51 10.28 12.35 -24.76
CA ALA A 51 9.34 13.10 -25.59
C ALA A 51 9.45 12.84 -27.10
N GLU A 52 10.63 12.41 -27.59
CA GLU A 52 10.84 12.08 -29.01
C GLU A 52 10.00 10.90 -29.51
N HIS A 53 9.54 10.01 -28.61
CA HIS A 53 8.70 8.86 -28.95
C HIS A 53 7.23 9.07 -28.58
N ILE A 54 6.85 10.29 -28.18
CA ILE A 54 5.52 10.61 -27.66
C ILE A 54 4.87 11.66 -28.56
N GLU A 55 3.63 11.39 -28.96
CA GLU A 55 2.84 12.36 -29.75
C GLU A 55 2.32 13.51 -28.88
N GLN A 56 1.83 13.18 -27.69
CA GLN A 56 1.33 14.14 -26.72
C GLN A 56 1.40 13.51 -25.33
N PHE A 57 1.84 14.28 -24.33
CA PHE A 57 1.71 13.91 -22.92
C PHE A 57 1.33 15.12 -22.07
N GLY A 58 0.84 14.85 -20.86
CA GLY A 58 0.53 15.86 -19.87
C GLY A 58 0.18 15.23 -18.53
N GLY A 59 0.28 16.01 -17.45
CA GLY A 59 -0.02 15.54 -16.11
C GLY A 59 0.79 16.24 -15.04
N HIS A 60 1.05 15.50 -13.96
CA HIS A 60 1.78 15.94 -12.79
C HIS A 60 2.77 14.87 -12.34
N MET A 61 3.61 15.21 -11.36
CA MET A 61 4.66 14.37 -10.78
C MET A 61 4.26 12.90 -10.56
N TYR A 62 3.03 12.62 -10.10
CA TYR A 62 2.59 11.27 -9.74
C TYR A 62 1.65 10.60 -10.75
N ALA A 63 1.13 11.36 -11.73
CA ALA A 63 0.15 10.85 -12.67
C ALA A 63 0.19 11.64 -13.97
N ALA A 64 0.32 10.92 -15.08
CA ALA A 64 0.32 11.51 -16.41
C ALA A 64 -0.49 10.66 -17.39
N GLY A 65 -0.86 11.27 -18.50
CA GLY A 65 -1.40 10.61 -19.68
C GLY A 65 -0.51 10.88 -20.86
N LEU A 66 -0.36 9.89 -21.74
CA LEU A 66 0.34 10.06 -23.01
C LEU A 66 -0.36 9.35 -24.17
N THR A 67 0.00 9.75 -25.37
CA THR A 67 -0.32 9.05 -26.61
C THR A 67 0.91 8.93 -27.49
N LEU A 68 1.03 7.83 -28.22
CA LEU A 68 2.11 7.58 -29.19
C LEU A 68 1.62 6.70 -30.34
N PHE A 69 2.34 6.65 -31.46
CA PHE A 69 2.05 5.71 -32.52
C PHE A 69 2.53 4.30 -32.18
N GLU A 70 1.81 3.28 -32.65
CA GLU A 70 2.13 1.87 -32.37
C GLU A 70 3.57 1.49 -32.81
N LYS A 71 4.09 2.13 -33.87
CA LYS A 71 5.48 1.95 -34.34
C LYS A 71 6.56 2.44 -33.37
N ASP A 72 6.23 3.42 -32.52
CA ASP A 72 7.19 4.08 -31.62
C ASP A 72 7.20 3.43 -30.22
N PHE A 73 6.29 2.47 -29.98
CA PHE A 73 6.09 1.86 -28.67
C PHE A 73 7.33 1.16 -28.12
N GLU A 74 8.04 0.37 -28.93
CA GLU A 74 9.22 -0.38 -28.44
C GLU A 74 10.39 0.56 -28.12
N ASN A 75 10.57 1.63 -28.91
CA ASN A 75 11.57 2.66 -28.63
C ASN A 75 11.22 3.43 -27.36
N PHE A 76 9.96 3.88 -27.24
CA PHE A 76 9.45 4.52 -26.03
C PHE A 76 9.67 3.65 -24.79
N LYS A 77 9.31 2.37 -24.87
CA LYS A 77 9.42 1.44 -23.74
C LYS A 77 10.88 1.31 -23.28
N SER A 78 11.79 1.10 -24.22
CA SER A 78 13.21 0.96 -23.93
C SER A 78 13.79 2.21 -23.30
N GLU A 79 13.45 3.39 -23.84
CA GLU A 79 13.93 4.67 -23.33
C GLU A 79 13.34 5.00 -21.96
N PHE A 80 12.04 4.74 -21.75
CA PHE A 80 11.40 4.95 -20.45
C PHE A 80 11.98 4.04 -19.37
N GLU A 81 12.20 2.74 -19.66
CA GLU A 81 12.83 1.82 -18.72
C GLU A 81 14.26 2.28 -18.37
N ARG A 82 15.04 2.75 -19.36
CA ARG A 82 16.37 3.31 -19.17
C ARG A 82 16.33 4.54 -18.26
N VAL A 83 15.53 5.54 -18.59
CA VAL A 83 15.38 6.78 -17.83
C VAL A 83 14.98 6.49 -16.39
N VAL A 84 13.96 5.64 -16.17
CA VAL A 84 13.55 5.26 -14.81
C VAL A 84 14.68 4.58 -14.07
N SER A 85 15.38 3.62 -14.69
CA SER A 85 16.48 2.89 -14.04
C SER A 85 17.66 3.77 -13.63
N GLU A 86 17.95 4.82 -14.40
CA GLU A 86 19.06 5.75 -14.14
C GLU A 86 18.71 6.82 -13.10
N THR A 87 17.42 7.16 -12.98
CA THR A 87 16.98 8.33 -12.20
C THR A 87 16.25 7.98 -10.92
N ILE A 88 15.69 6.77 -10.79
CA ILE A 88 14.99 6.37 -9.56
C ILE A 88 15.99 6.10 -8.45
N ASP A 89 15.82 6.75 -7.31
CA ASP A 89 16.57 6.42 -6.10
C ASP A 89 16.22 4.97 -5.68
N PRO A 90 17.20 4.07 -5.54
CA PRO A 90 16.97 2.69 -5.11
C PRO A 90 16.15 2.57 -3.80
N HIS A 91 16.20 3.57 -2.92
CA HIS A 91 15.39 3.58 -1.71
C HIS A 91 13.89 3.64 -2.00
N LEU A 92 13.49 4.34 -3.07
CA LEU A 92 12.09 4.44 -3.52
C LEU A 92 11.55 3.14 -4.12
N LEU A 93 12.39 2.12 -4.28
CA LEU A 93 11.98 0.78 -4.73
C LEU A 93 11.38 -0.05 -3.58
N THR A 94 11.50 0.42 -2.34
CA THR A 94 10.96 -0.25 -1.16
C THR A 94 9.82 0.58 -0.56
N PRO A 95 8.61 0.00 -0.42
CA PRO A 95 7.51 0.67 0.27
C PRO A 95 7.87 1.00 1.71
N GLU A 96 7.63 2.24 2.12
CA GLU A 96 7.77 2.69 3.49
C GLU A 96 6.43 2.79 4.21
N ILE A 97 6.42 2.39 5.47
CA ILE A 97 5.31 2.64 6.39
C ILE A 97 5.78 3.65 7.43
N LYS A 98 5.23 4.85 7.39
CA LYS A 98 5.45 5.85 8.44
C LYS A 98 4.73 5.41 9.71
N ILE A 99 5.49 5.27 10.80
CA ILE A 99 4.96 5.00 12.14
C ILE A 99 4.84 6.34 12.87
N ASP A 100 3.65 6.65 13.36
CA ASP A 100 3.38 7.88 14.10
C ASP A 100 3.79 7.73 15.57
N ALA A 101 3.57 6.56 16.16
CA ALA A 101 4.05 6.24 17.51
C ALA A 101 4.23 4.73 17.71
N GLU A 102 5.23 4.35 18.50
CA GLU A 102 5.30 3.03 19.10
C GLU A 102 4.49 3.02 20.41
N ILE A 103 3.62 2.03 20.60
CA ILE A 103 2.76 1.91 21.77
C ILE A 103 2.69 0.47 22.27
N ASP A 104 2.43 0.29 23.57
CA ASP A 104 2.14 -1.02 24.14
C ASP A 104 0.66 -1.36 23.99
N LEU A 105 0.33 -2.65 23.83
CA LEU A 105 -1.07 -3.09 23.71
C LEU A 105 -1.89 -2.78 24.97
N LYS A 106 -1.24 -2.67 26.14
CA LYS A 106 -1.91 -2.30 27.41
C LYS A 106 -2.46 -0.88 27.40
N ASP A 107 -1.90 0.01 26.58
CA ASP A 107 -2.29 1.42 26.49
C ASP A 107 -3.49 1.62 25.54
N ILE A 108 -3.77 0.63 24.70
CA ILE A 108 -4.91 0.63 23.80
C ILE A 108 -6.18 0.32 24.61
N THR A 109 -6.86 1.38 25.03
CA THR A 109 -8.10 1.31 25.81
C THR A 109 -9.26 1.98 25.08
N PRO A 110 -10.53 1.70 25.44
CA PRO A 110 -11.66 2.46 24.92
C PRO A 110 -11.53 3.97 25.13
N LYS A 111 -10.93 4.40 26.25
CA LYS A 111 -10.64 5.81 26.53
C LYS A 111 -9.60 6.37 25.55
N PHE A 112 -8.51 5.65 25.30
CA PHE A 112 -7.50 6.02 24.31
C PHE A 112 -8.14 6.19 22.93
N PHE A 113 -8.95 5.21 22.50
CA PHE A 113 -9.59 5.26 21.18
C PHE A 113 -10.60 6.41 21.05
N ARG A 114 -11.34 6.73 22.12
CA ARG A 114 -12.23 7.91 22.14
C ARG A 114 -11.48 9.23 21.95
N ILE A 115 -10.24 9.33 22.44
CA ILE A 115 -9.39 10.50 22.20
C ILE A 115 -8.89 10.48 20.76
N LEU A 116 -8.42 9.32 20.27
CA LEU A 116 -7.96 9.16 18.89
C LEU A 116 -9.02 9.58 17.87
N LYS A 117 -10.29 9.23 18.11
CA LYS A 117 -11.43 9.63 17.28
C LYS A 117 -11.63 11.15 17.17
N GLN A 118 -11.17 11.94 18.14
CA GLN A 118 -11.28 13.40 18.09
C GLN A 118 -10.32 14.04 17.08
N PHE A 119 -9.37 13.27 16.54
CA PHE A 119 -8.45 13.73 15.48
C PHE A 119 -9.09 13.64 14.09
N ALA A 120 -10.29 13.08 13.97
CA ALA A 120 -11.06 13.06 12.74
C ALA A 120 -11.48 14.49 12.31
N PRO A 121 -11.76 14.73 11.01
CA PRO A 121 -11.90 13.76 9.93
C PRO A 121 -10.55 13.25 9.42
N PHE A 122 -10.48 11.94 9.18
CA PHE A 122 -9.31 11.32 8.57
C PHE A 122 -9.42 11.28 7.04
N GLY A 123 -8.30 11.45 6.35
CA GLY A 123 -8.22 11.45 4.89
C GLY A 123 -6.89 12.03 4.39
N PRO A 124 -6.80 12.38 3.09
CA PRO A 124 -5.63 13.07 2.56
C PRO A 124 -5.29 14.33 3.39
N GLY A 125 -4.05 14.43 3.85
CA GLY A 125 -3.59 15.51 4.74
C GLY A 125 -3.78 15.24 6.24
N ASN A 126 -4.59 14.26 6.62
CA ASN A 126 -4.77 13.82 8.00
C ASN A 126 -5.08 12.30 8.04
N MET A 127 -4.10 11.48 7.69
CA MET A 127 -4.29 10.03 7.62
C MET A 127 -4.55 9.44 9.01
N THR A 128 -5.27 8.32 9.08
CA THR A 128 -5.44 7.60 10.35
C THR A 128 -4.07 7.23 10.94
N PRO A 129 -3.82 7.50 12.23
CA PRO A 129 -2.53 7.23 12.84
C PRO A 129 -2.13 5.76 12.72
N THR A 130 -0.86 5.54 12.38
CA THR A 130 -0.23 4.23 12.28
C THR A 130 0.65 4.01 13.49
N PHE A 131 0.32 2.99 14.26
CA PHE A 131 1.07 2.60 15.43
C PHE A 131 1.94 1.38 15.15
N MET A 132 2.96 1.19 15.98
CA MET A 132 3.76 -0.03 16.01
C MET A 132 3.79 -0.61 17.41
N THR A 133 3.79 -1.94 17.51
CA THR A 133 4.08 -2.64 18.77
C THR A 133 5.07 -3.76 18.52
N GLN A 134 6.04 -3.89 19.41
CA GLN A 134 7.03 -4.96 19.44
C GLN A 134 6.64 -6.07 20.43
N ASN A 135 7.29 -7.22 20.33
CA ASN A 135 7.08 -8.37 21.22
C ASN A 135 5.64 -8.89 21.24
N LEU A 136 4.97 -8.83 20.09
CA LEU A 136 3.66 -9.45 19.90
C LEU A 136 3.81 -10.96 19.77
N MET A 137 2.90 -11.70 20.39
CA MET A 137 2.75 -13.13 20.18
C MET A 137 1.30 -13.45 19.83
N ASP A 138 1.11 -14.29 18.82
CA ASP A 138 -0.20 -14.88 18.53
C ASP A 138 -0.60 -15.85 19.67
N THR A 139 -1.90 -15.94 19.93
CA THR A 139 -2.48 -16.78 20.98
C THR A 139 -2.91 -18.16 20.50
N GLY A 140 -2.50 -18.55 19.28
CA GLY A 140 -2.82 -19.84 18.65
C GLY A 140 -4.07 -19.80 17.76
N TRP A 141 -4.67 -18.62 17.55
CA TRP A 141 -5.88 -18.44 16.76
C TRP A 141 -5.64 -17.74 15.42
N GLY A 142 -4.37 -17.48 15.09
CA GLY A 142 -3.98 -16.89 13.82
C GLY A 142 -4.20 -17.82 12.63
N LYS A 143 -4.85 -17.31 11.57
CA LYS A 143 -5.19 -18.05 10.36
C LYS A 143 -5.42 -17.14 9.17
N CYS A 144 -5.20 -17.68 7.97
CA CYS A 144 -5.69 -17.03 6.76
C CYS A 144 -7.23 -17.14 6.66
N VAL A 145 -7.87 -16.06 6.20
CA VAL A 145 -9.32 -15.89 6.07
C VAL A 145 -9.67 -15.26 4.72
N GLY A 146 -10.96 -15.24 4.39
CA GLY A 146 -11.46 -14.88 3.06
C GLY A 146 -11.66 -16.11 2.18
N GLU A 147 -12.43 -15.95 1.10
CA GLU A 147 -12.72 -17.03 0.13
C GLU A 147 -11.44 -17.55 -0.52
N ASP A 148 -10.52 -16.64 -0.84
CA ASP A 148 -9.22 -16.91 -1.47
C ASP A 148 -8.07 -17.12 -0.46
N LYS A 149 -8.36 -17.04 0.85
CA LYS A 149 -7.37 -17.11 1.94
C LYS A 149 -6.21 -16.11 1.81
N THR A 150 -6.43 -14.96 1.18
CA THR A 150 -5.38 -13.94 1.02
C THR A 150 -5.22 -13.02 2.23
N HIS A 151 -6.15 -13.05 3.19
CA HIS A 151 -6.12 -12.15 4.34
C HIS A 151 -5.65 -12.89 5.59
N LEU A 152 -4.92 -12.20 6.47
CA LEU A 152 -4.41 -12.76 7.72
C LEU A 152 -5.23 -12.22 8.90
N ARG A 153 -5.89 -13.12 9.64
CA ARG A 153 -6.51 -12.81 10.93
C ARG A 153 -5.65 -13.39 12.04
N ILE A 154 -5.32 -12.58 13.04
CA ILE A 154 -4.52 -13.01 14.22
C ILE A 154 -5.22 -12.63 15.51
N VAL A 155 -4.83 -13.27 16.60
CA VAL A 155 -5.22 -12.83 17.95
C VAL A 155 -3.93 -12.69 18.75
N VAL A 156 -3.56 -11.46 19.07
CA VAL A 156 -2.23 -11.15 19.63
C VAL A 156 -2.31 -10.63 21.05
N LYS A 157 -1.23 -10.86 21.79
CA LYS A 157 -0.96 -10.24 23.10
C LYS A 157 0.49 -9.77 23.18
N GLN A 158 0.75 -8.87 24.11
CA GLN A 158 2.08 -8.37 24.46
C GLN A 158 2.28 -8.55 25.97
N GLY A 159 3.09 -9.54 26.38
CA GLY A 159 3.25 -9.89 27.79
C GLY A 159 1.91 -10.20 28.47
N ASN A 160 1.55 -9.40 29.49
CA ASN A 160 0.30 -9.50 30.25
C ASN A 160 -0.81 -8.55 29.75
N SER A 161 -0.69 -7.99 28.54
CA SER A 161 -1.74 -7.14 27.96
C SER A 161 -3.05 -7.90 27.72
N ASN A 162 -4.13 -7.15 27.48
CA ASN A 162 -5.32 -7.68 26.84
C ASN A 162 -4.99 -8.26 25.45
N GLN A 163 -5.83 -9.19 25.01
CA GLN A 163 -5.74 -9.74 23.65
C GLN A 163 -6.44 -8.80 22.67
N PHE A 164 -5.89 -8.67 21.47
CA PHE A 164 -6.51 -7.96 20.37
C PHE A 164 -6.65 -8.87 19.18
N THR A 165 -7.80 -8.80 18.50
CA THR A 165 -7.89 -9.36 17.15
C THR A 165 -7.15 -8.42 16.20
N GLY A 166 -6.39 -8.99 15.27
CA GLY A 166 -5.78 -8.28 14.15
C GLY A 166 -6.35 -8.78 12.82
N ILE A 167 -6.56 -7.89 11.86
CA ILE A 167 -6.89 -8.23 10.46
C ILE A 167 -5.94 -7.50 9.50
N GLY A 168 -5.28 -8.26 8.65
CA GLY A 168 -4.41 -7.77 7.58
C GLY A 168 -4.93 -8.23 6.24
N PHE A 169 -5.31 -7.28 5.38
CA PHE A 169 -5.73 -7.59 4.01
C PHE A 169 -4.49 -7.85 3.16
N SER A 170 -4.52 -8.92 2.37
CA SER A 170 -3.40 -9.33 1.51
C SER A 170 -2.08 -9.60 2.27
N LEU A 171 -2.16 -10.07 3.52
CA LEU A 171 -1.01 -10.40 4.37
C LEU A 171 -0.88 -11.91 4.66
N SER A 172 -1.46 -12.78 3.82
CA SER A 172 -1.39 -14.24 4.02
C SER A 172 0.05 -14.77 4.00
N ASP A 173 0.94 -14.14 3.24
CA ASP A 173 2.38 -14.43 3.19
C ASP A 173 3.09 -14.19 4.54
N LYS A 174 2.50 -13.38 5.42
CA LYS A 174 3.02 -13.12 6.78
C LYS A 174 2.54 -14.13 7.83
N GLN A 175 1.77 -15.16 7.44
CA GLN A 175 1.25 -16.15 8.39
C GLN A 175 2.37 -16.83 9.19
N GLU A 176 3.49 -17.18 8.57
CA GLU A 176 4.60 -17.83 9.26
C GLU A 176 5.24 -16.91 10.32
N ILE A 177 5.37 -15.62 10.01
CA ILE A 177 5.88 -14.61 10.95
C ILE A 177 4.94 -14.49 12.15
N ALA A 178 3.63 -14.41 11.90
CA ALA A 178 2.65 -14.16 12.96
C ALA A 178 2.36 -15.40 13.81
N CYS A 179 2.25 -16.56 13.18
CA CYS A 179 1.80 -17.81 13.79
C CYS A 179 2.94 -18.80 14.09
N GLY A 180 4.20 -18.44 13.80
CA GLY A 180 5.37 -19.31 13.99
C GLY A 180 5.83 -19.49 15.44
N GLY A 181 5.05 -19.02 16.42
CA GLY A 181 5.33 -19.15 17.85
C GLY A 181 6.49 -18.29 18.36
N LYS A 182 7.03 -17.38 17.53
CA LYS A 182 8.08 -16.43 17.91
C LYS A 182 7.50 -15.02 18.07
N PRO A 183 8.08 -14.18 18.93
CA PRO A 183 7.70 -12.77 19.00
C PRO A 183 7.96 -12.06 17.68
N PHE A 184 7.05 -11.15 17.31
CA PHE A 184 7.16 -10.31 16.13
C PHE A 184 6.77 -8.86 16.45
N LYS A 185 6.96 -7.97 15.48
CA LYS A 185 6.46 -6.59 15.53
C LYS A 185 5.48 -6.36 14.39
N ALA A 186 4.49 -5.51 14.65
CA ALA A 186 3.48 -5.17 13.66
C ALA A 186 3.23 -3.67 13.61
N ALA A 187 2.99 -3.17 12.40
CA ALA A 187 2.46 -1.84 12.15
C ALA A 187 0.96 -1.94 11.88
N TYR A 188 0.14 -1.07 12.49
CA TYR A 188 -1.31 -1.16 12.41
C TYR A 188 -2.01 0.17 12.67
N CYS A 189 -3.25 0.30 12.21
CA CYS A 189 -4.19 1.30 12.72
C CYS A 189 -5.10 0.65 13.77
N ILE A 190 -5.53 1.41 14.76
CA ILE A 190 -6.55 0.95 15.71
C ILE A 190 -7.92 1.27 15.12
N ASP A 191 -8.82 0.31 15.17
CA ASP A 191 -10.14 0.39 14.56
C ASP A 191 -11.22 -0.21 15.48
N GLU A 192 -12.48 0.05 15.18
CA GLU A 192 -13.62 -0.61 15.82
C GLU A 192 -14.20 -1.67 14.90
N ASN A 193 -14.40 -2.86 15.43
CA ASN A 193 -15.17 -3.92 14.80
C ASN A 193 -16.52 -4.04 15.51
N GLU A 194 -17.59 -3.81 14.76
CA GLU A 194 -18.96 -3.99 15.21
C GLU A 194 -19.54 -5.27 14.60
N TRP A 195 -19.88 -6.23 15.45
CA TRP A 195 -20.47 -7.51 15.03
C TRP A 195 -21.62 -7.89 15.94
N GLN A 196 -22.81 -8.09 15.35
CA GLN A 196 -24.04 -8.44 16.08
C GLN A 196 -24.33 -7.51 17.28
N GLY A 197 -24.09 -6.21 17.11
CA GLY A 197 -24.28 -5.19 18.15
C GLY A 197 -23.18 -5.10 19.21
N ASN A 198 -22.14 -5.95 19.14
CA ASN A 198 -20.97 -5.86 20.01
C ASN A 198 -19.86 -5.08 19.31
N VAL A 199 -19.43 -3.97 19.93
CA VAL A 199 -18.30 -3.16 19.48
C VAL A 199 -17.04 -3.56 20.23
N SER A 200 -15.97 -3.84 19.49
CA SER A 200 -14.67 -4.22 20.04
C SER A 200 -13.54 -3.50 19.32
N LEU A 201 -12.44 -3.20 20.01
CA LEU A 201 -11.26 -2.65 19.36
C LEU A 201 -10.50 -3.77 18.61
N GLN A 202 -10.06 -3.46 17.40
CA GLN A 202 -9.29 -4.34 16.54
C GLN A 202 -8.05 -3.63 16.01
N LEU A 203 -7.00 -4.40 15.71
CA LEU A 203 -5.82 -3.91 14.99
C LEU A 203 -6.01 -4.15 13.49
N ARG A 204 -6.06 -3.10 12.69
CA ARG A 204 -5.99 -3.20 11.22
C ARG A 204 -4.52 -3.20 10.80
N LEU A 205 -3.99 -4.38 10.52
CA LEU A 205 -2.58 -4.61 10.25
C LEU A 205 -2.18 -4.03 8.90
N LYS A 206 -1.01 -3.40 8.85
CA LYS A 206 -0.37 -2.90 7.63
C LYS A 206 0.81 -3.76 7.20
N ASP A 207 1.65 -4.19 8.14
CA ASP A 207 2.76 -5.12 7.90
C ASP A 207 3.19 -5.79 9.21
N LEU A 208 3.88 -6.92 9.07
CA LEU A 208 4.46 -7.70 10.15
C LEU A 208 5.90 -8.04 9.80
N LYS A 209 6.78 -7.97 10.80
CA LYS A 209 8.18 -8.38 10.69
C LYS A 209 8.57 -9.21 11.91
N SER A 210 9.45 -10.19 11.71
CA SER A 210 10.12 -10.85 12.82
C SER A 210 10.84 -9.79 13.68
N GLN A 211 11.06 -10.14 14.95
CA GLN A 211 12.01 -9.39 15.77
C GLN A 211 13.39 -9.36 15.10
#